data_AF-A0A6L8E691-F1
#
_entry.id   AF-A0A6L8E691-F1
#
_cell.length_a   1.000
_cell.length_b   1.000
_cell.length_c   1.000
_cell.angle_alpha   90.00
_cell.angle_beta   90.00
_cell.angle_gamma   90.00
#
_symmetry.space_group_name_H-M   'P 1'
#
loop_
_entity.id
_entity.type
_entity.pdbx_description
1 polymer ?
#
loop_
_entity_poly.entity_id
_entity_poly.type
_entity_poly.pdbx_seq_one_letter_code
_entity_poly.pdbx_strand_id
1 'polypeptide(L)'
;MESTGVAAAFWLLSAVTVGGALLVLLSRNLVHALVFLVLAFLGTAGLFLTLSADFIAVAQVLIYAGAIAVLIVFAIMLTPLASRDNGNSLYAVPGVLLGLATAALVAFAALEVGWPELAGGALEARGFTSTVATIGELLLGRYVLAFEVASVLLLFALIGAIVLVREDAPDGPGEGQGP
;
A
#
# COMPACT_ATOMS: atom_id res chain seq x y z
N MET A 1 -8.50 13.27 -29.66
CA MET A 1 -9.59 13.40 -28.66
C MET A 1 -9.55 12.28 -27.62
N GLU A 2 -8.94 11.13 -27.90
CA GLU A 2 -8.76 10.04 -26.93
C GLU A 2 -7.78 10.37 -25.78
N SER A 3 -6.84 11.32 -25.94
CA SER A 3 -5.88 11.67 -24.88
C SER A 3 -6.42 12.61 -23.80
N THR A 4 -7.40 13.47 -24.10
CA THR A 4 -7.91 14.46 -23.14
C THR A 4 -8.68 13.80 -22.01
N GLY A 5 -9.42 12.72 -22.30
CA GLY A 5 -10.14 11.94 -21.28
C GLY A 5 -9.20 11.24 -20.31
N VAL A 6 -8.13 10.63 -20.82
CA VAL A 6 -7.10 9.97 -19.99
C VAL A 6 -6.35 10.98 -19.14
N ALA A 7 -5.99 12.15 -19.70
CA ALA A 7 -5.35 13.22 -18.95
C ALA A 7 -6.25 13.79 -17.84
N ALA A 8 -7.54 14.00 -18.13
CA ALA A 8 -8.51 14.46 -17.14
C ALA A 8 -8.68 13.42 -16.01
N ALA A 9 -8.80 12.13 -16.36
CA ALA A 9 -8.85 11.05 -15.39
C ALA A 9 -7.58 10.99 -14.53
N PHE A 10 -6.39 11.12 -15.13
CA PHE A 10 -5.12 11.15 -14.43
C PHE A 10 -5.07 12.27 -13.39
N TRP A 11 -5.40 13.51 -13.77
CA TRP A 11 -5.37 14.65 -12.84
C TRP A 11 -6.39 14.51 -11.72
N LEU A 12 -7.60 14.02 -12.03
CA LEU A 12 -8.64 13.78 -11.03
C LEU A 12 -8.22 12.68 -10.04
N LEU A 13 -7.75 11.54 -10.54
CA LEU A 13 -7.30 10.42 -9.70
C LEU A 13 -6.05 10.78 -8.88
N SER A 14 -5.13 11.57 -9.45
CA SER A 14 -3.97 12.10 -8.72
C SER A 14 -4.39 13.01 -7.58
N ALA A 15 -5.32 13.94 -7.83
CA ALA A 15 -5.86 14.82 -6.80
C ALA A 15 -6.58 14.04 -5.69
N VAL A 16 -7.37 13.02 -6.03
CA VAL A 16 -8.02 12.12 -5.06
C VAL A 16 -6.98 11.34 -4.25
N THR A 17 -5.92 10.84 -4.89
CA THR A 17 -4.87 10.05 -4.22
C THR A 17 -4.08 10.90 -3.23
N VAL A 18 -3.58 12.05 -3.67
CA VAL A 18 -2.81 12.98 -2.83
C VAL A 18 -3.70 13.58 -1.74
N GLY A 19 -4.93 13.99 -2.09
CA GLY A 19 -5.90 14.49 -1.14
C GLY A 19 -6.25 13.46 -0.07
N GLY A 20 -6.47 12.20 -0.47
CA GLY A 20 -6.68 11.08 0.45
C GLY A 20 -5.49 10.89 1.39
N ALA A 21 -4.27 10.84 0.87
CA ALA A 21 -3.05 10.71 1.67
C ALA A 21 -2.85 11.87 2.66
N LEU A 22 -3.18 13.11 2.26
CA LEU A 22 -3.16 14.26 3.16
C LEU A 22 -4.22 14.13 4.26
N LEU A 23 -5.44 13.71 3.92
CA LEU A 23 -6.50 13.50 4.91
C LEU A 23 -6.17 12.36 5.89
N VAL A 24 -5.45 11.32 5.47
CA VAL A 24 -4.89 10.30 6.38
C VAL A 24 -4.00 10.95 7.43
N LEU A 25 -3.06 11.80 7.00
CA LEU A 25 -2.10 12.49 7.87
C LEU A 25 -2.78 13.48 8.82
N LEU A 26 -3.79 14.21 8.33
CA LEU A 26 -4.50 15.23 9.10
C LEU A 26 -5.57 14.64 10.02
N SER A 27 -6.00 13.40 9.80
CA SER A 27 -7.05 12.78 10.59
C SER A 27 -6.55 12.42 11.99
N ARG A 28 -7.24 12.95 13.01
CA ARG A 28 -6.98 12.60 14.42
C ARG A 28 -7.59 11.27 14.85
N ASN A 29 -8.57 10.77 14.08
CA ASN A 29 -9.23 9.51 14.36
C ASN A 29 -8.70 8.45 13.40
N LEU A 30 -8.19 7.34 13.93
CA LEU A 30 -7.57 6.29 13.12
C LEU A 30 -8.55 5.59 12.17
N VAL A 31 -9.82 5.45 12.55
CA VAL A 31 -10.84 4.85 11.68
C VAL A 31 -11.11 5.77 10.48
N HIS A 32 -11.21 7.08 10.70
CA HIS A 32 -11.36 8.04 9.61
C HIS A 32 -10.10 8.08 8.72
N ALA A 33 -8.92 8.03 9.34
CA ALA A 33 -7.66 7.94 8.60
C ALA A 33 -7.65 6.72 7.67
N LEU A 34 -8.12 5.56 8.14
CA LEU A 34 -8.21 4.35 7.30
C LEU A 34 -9.20 4.48 6.15
N VAL A 35 -10.34 5.16 6.33
CA VAL A 35 -11.27 5.42 5.23
C VAL A 35 -10.60 6.28 4.14
N PHE A 36 -9.85 7.32 4.54
CA PHE A 36 -9.08 8.12 3.59
C PHE A 36 -7.91 7.35 2.96
N LEU A 37 -7.32 6.39 3.67
CA LEU A 37 -6.29 5.52 3.13
C LEU A 37 -6.85 4.61 2.03
N VAL A 38 -8.04 4.03 2.25
CA VAL A 38 -8.75 3.24 1.22
C VAL A 38 -9.04 4.11 0.00
N LEU A 39 -9.47 5.36 0.19
CA LEU A 39 -9.68 6.30 -0.91
C LEU A 39 -8.39 6.54 -1.71
N ALA A 40 -7.24 6.69 -1.03
CA ALA A 40 -5.94 6.84 -1.68
C ALA A 40 -5.53 5.57 -2.46
N PHE A 41 -5.79 4.37 -1.92
CA PHE A 41 -5.54 3.11 -2.63
C PHE A 41 -6.42 2.94 -3.86
N LEU A 42 -7.69 3.33 -3.80
CA LEU A 42 -8.59 3.31 -4.95
C LEU A 42 -8.15 4.32 -6.02
N GLY A 43 -7.73 5.52 -5.61
CA GLY A 43 -7.14 6.51 -6.52
C GLY A 43 -5.89 5.97 -7.23
N THR A 44 -4.99 5.31 -6.48
CA THR A 44 -3.77 4.67 -7.02
C THR A 44 -4.10 3.54 -7.99
N ALA A 45 -5.10 2.71 -7.68
CA ALA A 45 -5.58 1.67 -8.59
C ALA A 45 -6.09 2.27 -9.92
N GLY A 46 -6.82 3.39 -9.85
CA GLY A 46 -7.22 4.15 -11.02
C GLY A 46 -6.02 4.68 -11.82
N LEU A 47 -4.98 5.18 -11.16
CA LEU A 47 -3.75 5.61 -11.84
C LEU A 47 -3.09 4.44 -12.58
N PHE A 48 -3.02 3.25 -11.99
CA PHE A 48 -2.52 2.07 -12.70
C PHE A 48 -3.31 1.74 -13.97
N LEU A 49 -4.63 1.96 -13.99
CA LEU A 49 -5.43 1.81 -15.21
C LEU A 49 -5.06 2.85 -16.28
N THR A 50 -4.75 4.09 -15.88
CA THR A 50 -4.25 5.11 -16.84
C THR A 50 -2.87 4.78 -17.43
N LEU A 51 -2.11 3.92 -16.75
CA LEU A 51 -0.83 3.36 -17.18
C LEU A 51 -0.95 2.02 -17.93
N SER A 52 -2.17 1.59 -18.27
CA SER A 52 -2.46 0.30 -18.91
C SER A 52 -2.00 -0.92 -18.10
N ALA A 53 -1.97 -0.79 -16.76
CA ALA A 53 -1.56 -1.84 -15.83
C ALA A 53 -2.79 -2.48 -15.15
N ASP A 54 -3.59 -3.22 -15.91
CA ASP A 54 -4.88 -3.80 -15.47
C ASP A 54 -4.74 -4.80 -14.31
N PHE A 55 -3.80 -5.75 -14.39
CA PHE A 55 -3.58 -6.74 -13.34
C PHE A 55 -3.17 -6.07 -12.02
N ILE A 56 -2.23 -5.12 -12.07
CA ILE A 56 -1.73 -4.42 -10.89
C ILE A 56 -2.81 -3.52 -10.29
N ALA A 57 -3.65 -2.88 -11.11
CA ALA A 57 -4.80 -2.12 -10.63
C ALA A 57 -5.79 -2.99 -9.84
N VAL A 58 -6.15 -4.17 -10.36
CA VAL A 58 -7.05 -5.10 -9.66
C VAL A 58 -6.39 -5.65 -8.40
N ALA A 59 -5.10 -6.02 -8.46
CA ALA A 59 -4.35 -6.46 -7.29
C ALA A 59 -4.28 -5.38 -6.19
N GLN A 60 -4.15 -4.10 -6.58
CA GLN A 60 -4.18 -2.97 -5.64
C GLN A 60 -5.50 -2.91 -4.88
N VAL A 61 -6.63 -3.09 -5.57
CA VAL A 61 -7.94 -3.10 -4.94
C VAL A 61 -8.10 -4.32 -4.04
N LEU A 62 -7.77 -5.52 -4.51
CA LEU A 62 -7.98 -6.75 -3.75
C LEU A 62 -7.09 -6.85 -2.50
N ILE A 63 -5.80 -6.54 -2.64
CA ILE A 63 -4.81 -6.73 -1.57
C ILE A 63 -4.81 -5.53 -0.64
N TYR A 64 -4.62 -4.31 -1.15
CA TYR A 64 -4.42 -3.15 -0.30
C TYR A 64 -5.73 -2.59 0.24
N ALA A 65 -6.70 -2.33 -0.63
CA ALA A 65 -8.00 -1.80 -0.19
C ALA A 65 -8.90 -2.90 0.42
N GLY A 66 -8.85 -4.12 -0.12
CA GLY A 66 -9.74 -5.22 0.28
C GLY A 66 -9.27 -6.01 1.50
N ALA A 67 -8.00 -6.44 1.54
CA ALA A 67 -7.50 -7.29 2.61
C ALA A 67 -6.76 -6.51 3.69
N ILE A 68 -5.69 -5.79 3.33
CA ILE A 68 -4.79 -5.13 4.28
C ILE A 68 -5.53 -4.03 5.05
N ALA A 69 -6.20 -3.10 4.36
CA ALA A 69 -6.91 -2.02 5.02
C ALA A 69 -7.99 -2.55 5.97
N VAL A 70 -8.75 -3.57 5.57
CA VAL A 70 -9.78 -4.21 6.41
C VAL A 70 -9.17 -4.87 7.64
N LEU A 71 -8.06 -5.59 7.49
CA LEU A 71 -7.33 -6.17 8.63
C LEU A 71 -6.85 -5.09 9.60
N ILE A 72 -6.34 -3.96 9.10
CA ILE A 72 -5.93 -2.84 9.93
C ILE A 72 -7.16 -2.20 10.63
N VAL A 73 -8.31 -2.06 9.95
CA VAL A 73 -9.55 -1.59 10.60
C VAL A 73 -9.90 -2.49 11.78
N PHE A 74 -9.94 -3.81 11.58
CA PHE A 74 -10.23 -4.76 12.66
C PHE A 74 -9.23 -4.66 13.80
N ALA A 75 -7.93 -4.62 13.49
CA ALA A 75 -6.88 -4.50 14.49
C ALA A 75 -7.01 -3.22 15.35
N ILE A 76 -7.28 -2.08 14.71
CA ILE A 76 -7.47 -0.80 15.41
C ILE A 76 -8.75 -0.83 16.25
N MET A 77 -9.85 -1.38 15.72
CA MET A 77 -11.12 -1.47 16.46
C MET A 77 -11.02 -2.37 17.70
N LEU A 78 -10.23 -3.45 17.63
CA LEU A 78 -9.99 -4.35 18.75
C LEU A 78 -8.96 -3.80 19.76
N THR A 79 -8.24 -2.72 19.44
CA THR A 79 -7.20 -2.14 20.29
C THR A 79 -7.71 -0.87 20.99
N PRO A 80 -8.06 -0.94 22.29
CA PRO A 80 -8.76 0.16 22.99
C PRO A 80 -7.97 1.47 23.10
N LEU A 81 -6.64 1.40 22.99
CA LEU A 81 -5.74 2.55 23.14
C LEU A 81 -5.25 3.14 21.81
N ALA A 82 -5.59 2.51 20.68
CA ALA A 82 -5.09 2.96 19.39
C ALA A 82 -5.50 4.41 19.10
N SER A 83 -6.66 4.84 19.60
CA SER A 83 -7.19 6.19 19.33
C SER A 83 -6.83 7.26 20.38
N ARG A 84 -5.87 7.02 21.29
CA ARG A 84 -5.39 8.07 22.23
C ARG A 84 -4.53 9.09 21.48
N ASP A 85 -4.88 10.36 21.64
CA ASP A 85 -4.14 11.51 21.11
C ASP A 85 -2.78 11.63 21.81
N ASN A 86 -1.75 11.03 21.21
CA ASN A 86 -0.36 11.12 21.66
C ASN A 86 0.33 12.36 21.05
N GLY A 87 -0.34 13.51 21.08
CA GLY A 87 0.10 14.77 20.49
C GLY A 87 1.34 15.38 21.15
N ASN A 88 2.49 14.70 21.14
CA ASN A 88 3.77 15.34 21.40
C ASN A 88 4.18 16.11 20.14
N SER A 89 3.68 17.35 20.04
CA SER A 89 3.90 18.30 18.93
C SER A 89 5.38 18.62 18.65
N LEU A 90 6.29 18.24 19.56
CA LEU A 90 7.71 18.55 19.50
C LEU A 90 8.38 18.06 18.20
N TYR A 91 7.87 16.98 17.60
CA TYR A 91 8.39 16.42 16.35
C TYR A 91 7.54 16.73 15.10
N ALA A 92 6.42 17.45 15.23
CA ALA A 92 5.57 17.77 14.09
C ALA A 92 6.28 18.67 13.08
N VAL A 93 6.94 19.73 13.56
CA VAL A 93 7.69 20.67 12.71
C VAL A 93 8.88 20.01 12.00
N PRO A 94 9.81 19.33 12.69
CA PRO A 94 10.91 18.65 12.00
C PRO A 94 10.43 17.53 11.08
N GLY A 95 9.34 16.83 11.43
CA GLY A 95 8.72 15.81 10.57
C GLY A 95 8.19 16.39 9.25
N VAL A 96 7.47 17.52 9.31
CA VAL A 96 6.98 18.20 8.10
C VAL A 96 8.14 18.75 7.26
N LEU A 97 9.15 19.35 7.90
CA LEU A 97 10.33 19.85 7.18
C LEU A 97 11.09 18.72 6.46
N LEU A 98 11.27 17.57 7.12
CA LEU A 98 11.91 16.41 6.51
C LEU A 98 11.06 15.83 5.37
N GLY A 99 9.74 15.78 5.54
CA GLY A 99 8.81 15.35 4.50
C GLY A 99 8.86 16.23 3.26
N LEU A 100 8.85 17.56 3.44
CA LEU A 100 8.98 18.52 2.34
C LEU A 100 10.36 18.47 1.68
N ALA A 101 11.45 18.34 2.46
CA ALA A 101 12.79 18.19 1.92
C ALA A 101 12.91 16.91 1.06
N THR A 102 12.32 15.80 1.53
CA THR A 102 12.30 14.54 0.79
C THR A 102 11.47 14.66 -0.48
N ALA A 103 10.29 15.28 -0.43
CA ALA A 103 9.46 15.53 -1.60
C ALA A 103 10.15 16.43 -2.63
N ALA A 104 10.84 17.48 -2.18
CA ALA A 104 11.62 18.37 -3.04
C ALA A 104 12.79 17.64 -3.69
N LEU A 105 13.50 16.79 -2.95
CA LEU A 105 14.58 15.97 -3.49
C LEU A 105 14.09 15.00 -4.57
N VAL A 106 12.97 14.32 -4.32
CA VAL A 106 12.34 13.41 -5.30
C VAL A 106 11.88 14.18 -6.54
N ALA A 107 11.27 15.35 -6.36
CA ALA A 107 10.85 16.21 -7.47
C ALA A 107 12.05 16.70 -8.28
N PHE A 108 13.12 17.16 -7.63
CA PHE A 108 14.35 17.58 -8.30
C PHE A 108 14.96 16.43 -9.11
N ALA A 109 15.11 15.26 -8.51
CA ALA A 109 15.61 14.07 -9.21
C ALA A 109 14.72 13.69 -10.41
N ALA A 110 13.39 13.74 -10.26
CA ALA A 110 12.46 13.41 -11.34
C ALA A 110 12.51 14.41 -12.50
N LEU A 111 12.83 15.68 -12.25
CA LEU A 111 12.93 16.74 -13.27
C LEU A 111 14.29 16.78 -13.96
N GLU A 112 15.37 16.45 -13.26
CA GLU A 112 16.75 16.44 -13.79
C GLU A 112 17.09 15.16 -14.56
N VAL A 113 16.47 14.03 -14.19
CA VAL A 113 16.64 12.78 -14.93
C VAL A 113 16.01 12.95 -16.32
N GLY A 114 16.84 12.94 -17.36
CA GLY A 114 16.36 12.88 -18.73
C GLY A 114 15.73 11.52 -19.00
N TRP A 115 14.41 11.47 -19.12
CA TRP A 115 13.63 10.27 -19.41
C TRP A 115 13.63 9.99 -20.93
N PRO A 116 14.44 9.06 -21.44
CA PRO A 116 14.60 8.87 -22.88
C PRO A 116 13.29 8.46 -23.58
N GLU A 117 12.42 7.75 -22.86
CA GLU A 117 11.11 7.31 -23.34
C GLU A 117 10.13 8.47 -23.52
N LEU A 118 10.26 9.54 -22.73
CA LEU A 118 9.50 10.78 -22.88
C LEU A 118 10.02 11.63 -24.05
N ALA A 119 11.33 11.59 -24.30
CA ALA A 119 11.97 12.34 -25.39
C ALA A 119 11.75 11.72 -26.79
N GLY A 120 11.58 10.39 -26.87
CA GLY A 120 11.41 9.66 -28.13
C GLY A 120 10.00 9.67 -28.73
N GLY A 121 9.03 10.38 -28.13
CA GLY A 121 7.63 10.35 -28.58
C GLY A 121 6.94 8.98 -28.43
N ALA A 122 7.61 8.01 -27.80
CA ALA A 122 7.18 6.62 -27.65
C ALA A 122 6.05 6.43 -26.62
N LEU A 123 5.52 7.52 -26.06
CA LEU A 123 4.27 7.54 -25.33
C LEU A 123 3.07 7.50 -26.29
N GLU A 124 3.16 6.74 -27.39
CA GLU A 124 1.97 6.33 -28.11
C GLU A 124 1.12 5.53 -27.13
N ALA A 125 -0.18 5.82 -27.10
CA ALA A 125 -1.15 5.11 -26.29
C ALA A 125 -1.04 3.62 -26.61
N ARG A 126 -0.31 2.88 -25.76
CA ARG A 126 -0.25 1.43 -25.88
C ARG A 126 -1.68 0.95 -25.75
N GLY A 127 -2.18 0.32 -26.81
CA GLY A 127 -3.54 -0.21 -26.81
C GLY A 127 -3.77 -1.06 -25.57
N PHE A 128 -4.95 -0.95 -24.97
CA PHE A 128 -5.31 -1.76 -23.80
C PHE A 128 -5.20 -3.25 -24.15
N THR A 129 -4.10 -3.84 -23.71
CA THR A 129 -3.83 -5.27 -23.80
C THR A 129 -3.75 -5.78 -22.38
N SER A 130 -4.39 -6.91 -22.09
CA SER A 130 -4.35 -7.44 -20.73
C SER A 130 -2.91 -7.82 -20.35
N THR A 131 -2.46 -7.36 -19.19
CA THR A 131 -1.13 -7.62 -18.66
C THR A 131 -1.05 -8.96 -17.91
N VAL A 132 -2.19 -9.62 -17.68
CA VAL A 132 -2.28 -10.85 -16.86
C VAL A 132 -1.42 -11.98 -17.42
N ALA A 133 -1.55 -12.26 -18.72
CA ALA A 133 -0.80 -13.34 -19.37
C ALA A 133 0.72 -13.07 -19.31
N THR A 134 1.14 -11.87 -19.70
CA THR A 134 2.55 -11.45 -19.66
C THR A 134 3.15 -11.54 -18.26
N ILE A 135 2.42 -11.06 -17.25
CA ILE A 135 2.88 -11.15 -15.85
C ILE A 135 2.94 -12.61 -15.40
N GLY A 136 1.97 -13.45 -15.77
CA GLY A 136 2.00 -14.88 -15.47
C GLY A 136 3.21 -15.60 -16.08
N GLU A 137 3.51 -15.34 -17.35
CA GLU A 137 4.69 -15.89 -18.04
C GLU A 137 6.00 -15.42 -17.39
N LEU A 138 6.07 -14.14 -17.00
CA LEU A 138 7.23 -13.60 -16.30
C LEU A 138 7.42 -14.21 -14.91
N LEU A 139 6.34 -14.37 -14.14
CA LEU A 139 6.38 -14.95 -12.79
C LEU A 139 6.73 -16.44 -12.80
N LEU A 140 6.24 -17.20 -13.78
CA LEU A 140 6.49 -18.64 -13.88
C LEU A 140 7.72 -18.99 -14.74
N GLY A 141 8.25 -18.04 -15.50
CA GLY A 141 9.47 -18.17 -16.28
C GLY A 141 10.63 -17.45 -15.58
N ARG A 142 10.88 -16.20 -16.00
CA ARG A 142 12.07 -15.43 -15.61
C ARG A 142 12.17 -15.19 -14.10
N TYR A 143 11.06 -14.95 -13.42
CA TYR A 143 10.99 -14.59 -12.01
C TYR A 143 10.50 -15.74 -11.11
N VAL A 144 10.62 -16.99 -11.58
CA VAL A 144 10.17 -18.18 -10.83
C VAL A 144 10.76 -18.25 -9.42
N LEU A 145 12.05 -17.91 -9.28
CA LEU A 145 12.70 -17.91 -7.96
C LEU A 145 12.11 -16.86 -7.02
N ALA A 146 11.80 -15.66 -7.53
CA ALA A 146 11.16 -14.62 -6.73
C ALA A 146 9.73 -15.02 -6.32
N PHE A 147 9.00 -15.68 -7.21
CA PHE A 147 7.68 -16.23 -6.91
C PHE A 147 7.73 -17.31 -5.82
N GLU A 148 8.69 -18.23 -5.89
CA GLU A 148 8.88 -19.28 -4.89
C GLU A 148 9.32 -18.71 -3.53
N VAL A 149 10.23 -17.74 -3.51
CA VAL A 149 10.62 -17.05 -2.27
C VAL A 149 9.43 -16.33 -1.65
N ALA A 150 8.57 -15.69 -2.45
CA ALA A 150 7.36 -15.04 -1.94
C ALA A 150 6.36 -16.04 -1.35
N SER A 151 6.19 -17.23 -1.96
CA SER A 151 5.28 -18.25 -1.43
C SER A 151 5.75 -18.80 -0.08
N VAL A 152 7.06 -19.05 0.05
CA VAL A 152 7.68 -19.46 1.31
C VAL A 152 7.60 -18.34 2.36
N LEU A 153 7.82 -17.08 1.96
CA LEU A 153 7.63 -15.92 2.85
C LEU A 153 6.21 -15.86 3.41
N LEU A 154 5.19 -16.08 2.58
CA LEU A 154 3.78 -16.11 3.02
C LEU A 154 3.49 -17.27 3.96
N LEU A 155 4.09 -18.44 3.72
CA LEU A 155 4.02 -19.58 4.64
C LEU A 155 4.60 -19.21 6.01
N PHE A 156 5.80 -18.61 6.04
CA PHE A 156 6.43 -18.16 7.28
C PHE A 156 5.61 -17.06 7.98
N ALA A 157 5.04 -16.12 7.24
CA ALA A 157 4.18 -15.08 7.79
C ALA A 157 2.94 -15.68 8.47
N LEU A 158 2.31 -16.68 7.85
CA LEU A 158 1.17 -17.39 8.43
C LEU A 158 1.55 -18.15 9.71
N ILE A 159 2.65 -18.93 9.67
CA ILE A 159 3.15 -19.65 10.86
C ILE A 159 3.48 -18.66 11.98
N GLY A 160 4.17 -17.56 11.65
CA GLY A 160 4.53 -16.51 12.60
C GLY A 160 3.31 -15.87 13.25
N ALA A 161 2.26 -15.56 12.46
CA ALA A 161 1.02 -15.03 12.99
C ALA A 161 0.30 -16.01 13.94
N ILE A 162 0.26 -17.30 13.61
CA ILE A 162 -0.34 -18.34 14.46
C ILE A 162 0.42 -18.49 15.78
N VAL A 163 1.75 -18.56 15.72
CA VAL A 163 2.60 -18.71 16.92
C VAL A 163 2.46 -17.49 17.83
N LEU A 164 2.36 -16.27 17.27
CA LEU A 164 2.22 -15.04 18.05
C LEU A 164 0.91 -14.97 18.87
N VAL A 165 -0.17 -15.56 18.35
CA VAL A 165 -1.50 -15.54 18.99
C VAL A 165 -1.71 -16.75 19.91
N ARG A 166 -0.85 -17.76 19.85
CA ARG A 166 -0.98 -18.97 20.68
C ARG A 166 -0.60 -18.65 22.13
N GLU A 167 -1.57 -18.77 23.03
CA GLU A 167 -1.33 -18.70 24.48
C GLU A 167 -0.78 -20.03 25.00
N ASP A 168 0.21 -19.97 25.89
CA ASP A 168 0.74 -21.15 26.57
C ASP A 168 -0.30 -21.70 27.56
N ALA A 169 -0.58 -23.01 27.47
CA ALA A 169 -1.47 -23.66 28.42
C ALA A 169 -0.84 -23.57 29.83
N PRO A 170 -1.58 -23.17 30.87
CA PRO A 170 -1.02 -23.08 32.22
C PRO A 170 -0.55 -24.48 32.64
N ASP A 171 0.71 -24.59 33.07
CA ASP A 171 1.24 -25.81 33.68
C ASP A 171 0.29 -26.25 34.80
N GLY A 172 -0.30 -27.44 34.65
CA GLY A 172 -1.25 -27.99 35.60
C GLY A 172 -0.65 -28.05 37.00
N PRO A 173 -1.45 -27.83 38.07
CA PRO A 173 -0.94 -27.81 39.44
C PRO A 173 -0.23 -29.13 39.72
N GLY A 174 1.05 -29.03 40.10
CA GLY A 174 1.87 -30.18 40.47
C GLY A 174 1.14 -31.03 41.50
N GLU A 175 0.70 -32.21 41.07
CA GLU A 175 0.12 -33.21 41.95
C GLU A 175 1.19 -33.66 42.95
N GLY A 176 0.88 -33.47 44.23
CA GLY A 176 1.29 -34.39 45.29
C GLY A 176 2.71 -34.22 45.84
N GLN A 177 2.82 -33.39 46.87
CA GLN A 177 3.54 -33.82 48.07
C GLN A 177 2.70 -33.40 49.30
N GLY A 178 1.75 -34.29 49.64
CA GLY A 178 1.16 -34.36 50.97
C GLY A 178 2.10 -35.04 51.97
N PRO A 179 1.73 -35.04 53.26
CA PRO A 179 2.59 -34.83 54.43
C PRO A 179 3.66 -35.90 54.73
#